data_AF-A0A7S1B9E2-F1
#
_entry.id   AF-A0A7S1B9E2-F1
#
_cell.length_a   1.000
_cell.length_b   1.000
_cell.length_c   1.000
_cell.angle_alpha   90.00
_cell.angle_beta   90.00
_cell.angle_gamma   90.00
#
_symmetry.space_group_name_H-M   'P 1'
#
loop_
_entity.id
_entity.type
_entity.pdbx_description
1 polymer ?
#
loop_
_entity_poly.entity_id
_entity_poly.type
_entity_poly.pdbx_seq_one_letter_code
_entity_poly.pdbx_strand_id
1 'polypeptide(L)'
;MPGSGVAEHSDGRNFILTAHLGLKVPQDCWIKVAEQKKTWEEGKIIIVDTSFKHSTGNPSDSERHVLIIDFWHPELTAPERAGLEFIYDLRNKFETGKVPVRKTRSVKQKEPQPFLGWWKTLTA
;
A
#
# COMPACT_ATOMS: atom_id res chain seq x y z
N MET A 1 9.55 5.37 -21.16
CA MET A 1 10.85 5.33 -21.87
C MET A 1 10.92 4.12 -22.80
N PRO A 2 11.52 4.27 -23.99
CA PRO A 2 11.97 3.18 -24.84
C PRO A 2 12.85 2.18 -24.09
N GLY A 3 12.78 0.90 -24.46
CA GLY A 3 13.58 -0.19 -23.86
C GLY A 3 13.41 -0.39 -22.35
N SER A 4 12.39 0.21 -21.73
CA SER A 4 12.19 0.19 -20.27
C SER A 4 11.01 -0.67 -19.86
N GLY A 5 10.93 -0.98 -18.57
CA GLY A 5 9.84 -1.73 -17.98
C GLY A 5 9.81 -1.55 -16.47
N VAL A 6 8.69 -1.94 -15.86
CA VAL A 6 8.60 -2.04 -14.41
C VAL A 6 8.71 -3.51 -14.05
N ALA A 7 9.66 -3.82 -13.16
CA ALA A 7 9.91 -5.18 -12.68
C ALA A 7 8.70 -5.77 -11.96
N GLU A 8 8.68 -7.08 -11.76
CA GLU A 8 7.57 -7.76 -11.10
C GLU A 8 7.41 -7.28 -9.64
N HIS A 9 6.22 -6.79 -9.32
CA HIS A 9 5.84 -6.32 -7.99
C HIS A 9 4.33 -6.44 -7.76
N SER A 10 3.85 -6.10 -6.57
CA SER A 10 2.43 -5.98 -6.23
C SER A 10 2.25 -4.72 -5.39
N ASP A 11 1.11 -4.05 -5.56
CA ASP A 11 0.78 -2.83 -4.82
C ASP A 11 0.27 -3.12 -3.41
N GLY A 12 -0.09 -4.38 -3.13
CA GLY A 12 -0.57 -4.82 -1.81
C GLY A 12 -1.92 -4.24 -1.39
N ARG A 13 -2.75 -3.80 -2.34
CA ARG A 13 -4.05 -3.16 -2.09
C ARG A 13 -5.16 -3.77 -2.96
N ASN A 14 -5.79 -4.85 -2.48
CA ASN A 14 -6.89 -5.52 -3.18
C ASN A 14 -8.23 -4.75 -3.16
N PHE A 15 -8.29 -3.63 -2.43
CA PHE A 15 -9.47 -2.78 -2.36
C PHE A 15 -9.48 -1.69 -3.46
N ILE A 16 -8.45 -1.63 -4.32
CA ILE A 16 -8.37 -0.76 -5.49
C ILE A 16 -8.25 -1.62 -6.75
N LEU A 17 -8.97 -1.24 -7.79
CA LEU A 17 -8.72 -1.66 -9.16
C LEU A 17 -8.15 -0.50 -9.96
N THR A 18 -7.33 -0.83 -10.96
CA THR A 18 -6.59 0.17 -11.74
C THR A 18 -6.97 0.04 -13.21
N ALA A 19 -7.53 1.11 -13.78
CA ALA A 19 -7.78 1.23 -15.21
C ALA A 19 -6.59 1.88 -15.90
N HIS A 20 -6.14 1.26 -16.99
CA HIS A 20 -5.07 1.75 -17.86
C HIS A 20 -5.68 2.12 -19.21
N LEU A 21 -5.75 3.42 -19.51
CA LEU A 21 -6.15 3.93 -20.82
C LEU A 21 -4.91 4.20 -21.68
N GLY A 22 -4.79 3.53 -22.83
CA GLY A 22 -3.72 3.81 -23.79
C GLY A 22 -3.93 5.18 -24.45
N LEU A 23 -2.98 6.09 -24.31
CA LEU A 23 -3.03 7.41 -24.96
C LEU A 23 -2.19 7.47 -26.22
N LYS A 24 -0.93 7.04 -26.10
CA LYS A 24 0.01 6.88 -27.21
C LYS A 24 0.83 5.63 -26.95
N VAL A 25 0.63 4.58 -27.73
CA VAL A 25 1.14 3.24 -27.41
C VAL A 25 1.84 2.64 -28.63
N PRO A 26 3.18 2.59 -28.63
CA PRO A 26 3.94 1.86 -29.64
C PRO A 26 3.60 0.36 -29.66
N GLN A 27 3.90 -0.32 -30.76
CA GLN A 27 3.74 -1.76 -30.88
C GLN A 27 4.51 -2.52 -29.78
N ASP A 28 4.01 -3.69 -29.42
CA ASP A 28 4.60 -4.63 -28.47
C ASP A 28 4.78 -4.12 -27.02
N CYS A 29 4.22 -2.95 -26.67
CA CYS A 29 4.10 -2.52 -25.28
C CYS A 29 3.13 -3.41 -24.51
N TRP A 30 3.57 -3.97 -23.38
CA TRP A 30 2.78 -4.98 -22.66
C TRP A 30 2.75 -4.78 -21.14
N ILE A 31 1.67 -5.29 -20.54
CA ILE A 31 1.50 -5.54 -19.10
C ILE A 31 1.21 -7.02 -18.88
N LYS A 32 1.85 -7.62 -17.88
CA LYS A 32 1.57 -8.97 -17.42
C LYS A 32 1.07 -8.87 -15.98
N VAL A 33 -0.09 -9.45 -15.71
CA VAL A 33 -0.71 -9.53 -14.38
C VAL A 33 -1.02 -11.00 -14.12
N ALA A 34 -0.45 -11.55 -13.05
CA ALA A 34 -0.42 -12.98 -12.81
C ALA A 34 0.06 -13.75 -14.06
N GLU A 35 -0.73 -14.69 -14.59
CA GLU A 35 -0.40 -15.48 -15.77
C GLU A 35 -0.80 -14.80 -17.09
N GLN A 36 -1.55 -13.70 -17.04
CA GLN A 36 -2.11 -13.06 -18.23
C GLN A 36 -1.24 -11.90 -18.71
N LYS A 37 -0.86 -11.93 -19.98
CA LYS A 37 -0.13 -10.85 -20.66
C LYS A 37 -1.03 -10.19 -21.70
N LYS A 38 -1.14 -8.86 -21.66
CA LYS A 38 -1.89 -8.05 -22.62
C LYS A 38 -1.04 -6.89 -23.14
N THR A 39 -1.35 -6.44 -24.35
CA THR A 39 -0.80 -5.21 -24.93
C THR A 39 -1.81 -4.08 -24.75
N TRP A 40 -1.32 -2.86 -24.53
CA TRP A 40 -2.20 -1.69 -24.58
C TRP A 40 -2.53 -1.33 -26.02
N GLU A 41 -3.67 -0.67 -26.20
CA GLU A 41 -4.10 -0.11 -27.48
C GLU A 41 -4.56 1.33 -27.24
N GLU A 42 -4.28 2.23 -28.19
CA GLU A 42 -4.70 3.63 -28.09
C GLU A 42 -6.23 3.75 -28.04
N GLY A 43 -6.72 4.59 -27.14
CA GLY A 43 -8.16 4.80 -26.90
C GLY A 43 -8.87 3.66 -26.18
N LYS A 44 -8.18 2.55 -25.84
CA LYS A 44 -8.79 1.41 -25.13
C LYS A 44 -8.34 1.33 -23.68
N ILE A 45 -9.24 0.81 -22.86
CA ILE A 45 -9.02 0.58 -21.42
C ILE A 45 -8.73 -0.89 -21.17
N ILE A 46 -7.73 -1.15 -20.33
CA ILE A 46 -7.55 -2.44 -19.65
C ILE A 46 -7.73 -2.18 -18.16
N ILE A 47 -8.61 -2.94 -17.51
CA ILE A 47 -8.75 -2.92 -16.05
C ILE A 47 -7.92 -4.09 -15.50
N VAL A 48 -7.08 -3.78 -14.52
CA VAL A 48 -6.21 -4.75 -13.85
C VAL A 48 -6.39 -4.65 -12.34
N ASP A 49 -6.24 -5.79 -11.68
CA ASP A 49 -6.06 -5.86 -10.24
C ASP A 49 -4.55 -5.91 -9.96
N THR A 50 -3.97 -4.79 -9.51
CA THR A 50 -2.52 -4.68 -9.23
C THR A 50 -2.14 -5.23 -7.84
N SER A 51 -3.10 -5.78 -7.09
CA SER A 51 -2.81 -6.58 -5.90
C SER A 51 -2.15 -7.92 -6.27
N PHE A 52 -2.39 -8.42 -7.48
CA PHE A 52 -1.61 -9.52 -8.05
C PHE A 52 -0.23 -9.05 -8.50
N LYS A 53 0.72 -10.00 -8.55
CA LYS A 53 2.04 -9.73 -9.11
C LYS A 53 1.91 -9.30 -10.57
N HIS A 54 2.56 -8.20 -10.91
CA HIS A 54 2.50 -7.63 -12.24
C HIS A 54 3.81 -6.96 -12.65
N SER A 55 4.06 -6.93 -13.95
CA SER A 55 5.22 -6.29 -14.58
C SER A 55 4.82 -5.67 -15.92
N THR A 56 5.64 -4.74 -16.40
CA THR A 56 5.41 -4.09 -17.69
C THR A 56 6.67 -4.02 -18.54
N GLY A 57 6.50 -3.94 -19.85
CA GLY A 57 7.59 -3.73 -20.79
C GLY A 57 7.21 -2.77 -21.92
N ASN A 58 8.19 -1.98 -22.33
CA ASN A 58 8.19 -1.19 -23.55
C ASN A 58 9.45 -1.55 -24.35
N PRO A 59 9.40 -2.62 -25.17
CA PRO A 59 10.54 -3.01 -26.01
C PRO A 59 10.73 -2.08 -27.22
N SER A 60 9.81 -1.13 -27.47
CA SER A 60 9.91 -0.23 -28.61
C SER A 60 11.00 0.84 -28.42
N ASP A 61 11.32 1.52 -29.51
CA ASP A 61 12.20 2.69 -29.58
C ASP A 61 11.48 4.01 -29.25
N SER A 62 10.20 3.93 -28.87
CA SER A 62 9.30 5.07 -28.73
C SER A 62 8.66 5.16 -27.34
N GLU A 63 8.17 6.34 -26.98
CA GLU A 63 7.52 6.55 -25.69
C GLU A 63 6.11 5.94 -25.63
N ARG A 64 5.82 5.27 -24.51
CA ARG A 64 4.50 4.74 -24.17
C ARG A 64 3.83 5.65 -23.13
N HIS A 65 2.70 6.23 -23.49
CA HIS A 65 1.86 7.05 -22.62
C HIS A 65 0.56 6.29 -22.28
N VAL A 66 0.36 6.03 -20.99
CA VAL A 66 -0.82 5.37 -20.44
C VAL A 66 -1.35 6.23 -19.30
N LEU A 67 -2.65 6.54 -19.31
CA LEU A 67 -3.32 7.16 -18.18
C LEU A 67 -3.74 6.06 -17.20
N ILE A 68 -3.31 6.20 -15.95
CA ILE A 68 -3.63 5.29 -14.86
C ILE A 68 -4.71 5.93 -13.99
N ILE A 69 -5.79 5.19 -13.74
CA ILE A 69 -6.93 5.63 -12.95
C ILE A 69 -7.24 4.55 -11.92
N ASP A 70 -7.05 4.88 -10.64
CA ASP A 70 -7.41 4.02 -9.52
C ASP A 70 -8.86 4.28 -9.09
N PHE A 71 -9.59 3.21 -8.82
CA PHE A 71 -10.96 3.28 -8.30
C PHE A 71 -11.22 2.13 -7.32
N TRP A 72 -12.21 2.31 -6.45
CA TRP A 72 -12.58 1.31 -5.45
C TRP A 72 -12.98 -0.01 -6.10
N HIS A 73 -12.55 -1.12 -5.49
CA HIS A 73 -13.08 -2.44 -5.84
C HIS A 73 -14.61 -2.43 -5.69
N PRO A 74 -15.38 -2.92 -6.68
CA PRO A 74 -16.84 -2.74 -6.74
C PRO A 74 -17.58 -3.41 -5.58
N GLU A 75 -16.97 -4.41 -4.93
CA GLU A 75 -17.56 -5.12 -3.80
C GLU A 75 -17.41 -4.39 -2.46
N LEU A 76 -16.70 -3.25 -2.40
CA LEU A 76 -16.58 -2.49 -1.16
C LEU A 76 -17.86 -1.74 -0.83
N THR A 77 -18.32 -1.95 0.40
CA THR A 77 -19.42 -1.22 0.99
C THR A 77 -19.02 0.23 1.30
N ALA A 78 -20.02 1.11 1.49
CA ALA A 78 -19.75 2.49 1.87
C ALA A 78 -19.00 2.62 3.23
N PRO A 79 -19.34 1.85 4.29
CA PRO A 79 -18.58 1.87 5.53
C PRO A 79 -17.13 1.41 5.38
N GLU A 80 -16.85 0.40 4.56
CA GLU A 80 -15.48 -0.07 4.30
C GLU A 80 -14.65 1.00 3.60
N ARG A 81 -15.21 1.66 2.58
CA ARG A 81 -14.55 2.79 1.90
C ARG A 81 -14.24 3.92 2.88
N ALA A 82 -15.20 4.32 3.71
CA ALA A 82 -14.99 5.37 4.71
C ALA A 82 -13.90 4.98 5.74
N GLY A 83 -13.86 3.72 6.15
CA GLY A 83 -12.82 3.21 7.05
C GLY A 83 -11.42 3.25 6.42
N LEU A 84 -11.30 2.83 5.15
CA LEU A 84 -10.05 2.88 4.40
C LEU A 84 -9.59 4.33 4.19
N GLU A 85 -10.48 5.23 3.77
CA GLU A 85 -10.18 6.66 3.62
C GLU A 85 -9.65 7.26 4.93
N PHE A 86 -10.31 6.96 6.06
CA PHE A 86 -9.87 7.41 7.38
C PHE A 86 -8.47 6.92 7.74
N ILE A 87 -8.19 5.61 7.55
CA ILE A 87 -6.88 5.03 7.87
C ILE A 87 -5.78 5.66 7.01
N TYR A 88 -6.02 5.83 5.71
CA TYR A 88 -5.03 6.39 4.79
C TYR A 88 -4.79 7.89 5.03
N ASP A 89 -5.84 8.66 5.30
CA ASP A 89 -5.72 10.06 5.71
C ASP A 89 -4.89 10.19 7.00
N LEU A 90 -5.16 9.34 7.99
CA LEU A 90 -4.41 9.33 9.24
C LEU A 90 -2.94 8.94 9.03
N ARG A 91 -2.68 7.93 8.18
CA ARG A 91 -1.31 7.54 7.78
C ARG A 91 -0.58 8.70 7.11
N ASN A 92 -1.21 9.37 6.14
CA ASN A 92 -0.61 10.51 5.43
C ASN A 92 -0.32 11.67 6.39
N LYS A 93 -1.24 11.97 7.32
CA LYS A 93 -1.01 12.97 8.37
C LYS A 93 0.14 12.57 9.30
N PHE A 94 0.28 11.29 9.62
CA PHE A 94 1.39 10.78 10.43
C PHE A 94 2.73 10.90 9.70
N GLU A 95 2.81 10.44 8.45
CA GLU A 95 4.01 10.51 7.59
C GLU A 95 4.45 11.97 7.34
N THR A 96 3.50 12.90 7.25
CA THR A 96 3.78 14.34 7.10
C THR A 96 4.04 15.07 8.42
N GLY A 97 4.09 14.36 9.55
CA GLY A 97 4.37 14.94 10.87
C GLY A 97 3.23 15.75 11.49
N LYS A 98 2.03 15.72 10.90
CA LYS A 98 0.84 16.42 11.38
C LYS A 98 0.13 15.68 12.53
N VAL A 99 0.45 14.40 12.74
CA VAL A 99 -0.01 13.62 13.91
C VAL A 99 1.14 13.49 14.91
N PRO A 100 0.97 13.94 16.16
CA PRO A 100 2.01 13.81 17.17
C PRO A 100 2.23 12.34 17.53
N VAL A 101 3.47 11.87 17.43
CA VAL A 101 3.86 10.55 17.93
C VAL A 101 3.71 10.56 19.45
N ARG A 102 2.86 9.69 19.99
CA ARG A 102 2.75 9.50 21.44
C ARG A 102 4.08 8.96 21.96
N LYS A 103 4.83 9.77 22.72
CA LYS A 103 6.01 9.28 23.44
C LYS A 103 5.57 8.21 24.43
N THR A 104 6.11 7.00 24.29
CA THR A 104 5.88 5.92 25.24
C THR A 104 6.32 6.40 26.62
N ARG A 105 5.43 6.31 27.61
CA ARG A 105 5.78 6.65 28.98
C ARG A 105 6.79 5.61 29.45
N SER A 106 7.97 6.03 29.90
CA SER A 106 8.94 5.10 30.48
C SER A 106 8.29 4.35 31.63
N VAL A 107 8.27 3.01 31.54
CA VAL A 107 7.88 2.18 32.67
C VAL A 107 8.97 2.36 33.71
N LYS A 108 8.71 3.15 34.76
CA LYS A 108 9.57 3.13 35.95
C LYS A 108 9.49 1.71 36.52
N GLN A 109 10.57 0.95 36.40
CA GLN A 109 10.74 -0.27 37.19
C GLN A 109 10.62 0.16 38.66
N LYS A 110 9.55 -0.29 39.34
CA LYS A 110 9.52 -0.22 40.80
C LYS A 110 10.51 -1.27 41.28
N GLU A 111 11.62 -0.84 41.86
CA GLU A 111 12.44 -1.73 42.67
C GLU A 111 11.55 -2.38 43.74
N PRO A 112 11.67 -3.69 43.98
CA PRO A 112 10.95 -4.33 45.07
C PRO A 112 11.39 -3.68 46.37
N GLN A 113 10.45 -3.05 47.08
CA GLN A 113 10.74 -2.54 48.42
C GLN A 113 11.09 -3.72 49.34
N PRO A 114 12.18 -3.62 50.13
CA PRO A 114 12.51 -4.67 51.07
C PRO A 114 11.37 -4.80 52.06
N PHE A 115 10.79 -5.99 52.13
CA PHE A 115 9.93 -6.41 53.22
C PHE A 115 10.80 -6.39 54.50
N LEU A 116 10.77 -5.29 55.25
CA LEU A 116 11.48 -5.14 56.52
C LEU A 116 10.45 -4.69 57.57
N GLY A 117 9.95 -5.61 58.40
CA GLY A 117 9.26 -5.14 59.61
C GLY A 117 8.32 -6.05 60.42
N TRP A 118 7.93 -7.27 60.01
CA TRP A 118 6.93 -8.03 60.80
C TRP A 118 7.44 -9.20 61.67
N TRP A 119 8.72 -9.60 61.60
CA TRP A 119 9.21 -10.80 62.31
C TRP A 119 9.87 -10.49 63.68
N LYS A 120 10.00 -9.23 64.08
CA LYS A 120 10.69 -8.86 65.34
C LYS A 120 9.77 -8.75 66.57
N THR A 121 8.53 -9.23 66.50
CA THR A 121 7.57 -9.17 67.62
C THR A 121 7.03 -10.52 68.08
N LEU A 122 7.69 -11.64 67.74
CA LEU A 122 7.25 -12.99 68.17
C LEU A 122 8.25 -13.77 69.04
N THR A 123 9.23 -13.11 69.65
CA THR A 123 10.02 -13.71 70.73
C THR A 123 10.35 -12.65 71.79
N ALA A 124 9.44 -12.50 72.75
CA ALA A 124 9.70 -11.98 74.09
C ALA A 124 8.72 -12.66 75.05
#